data_AF-A0A2S8PQX2-F1
#
_entry.id   AF-A0A2S8PQX2-F1
#
_cell.length_a   1.000
_cell.length_b   1.000
_cell.length_c   1.000
_cell.angle_alpha   90.00
_cell.angle_beta   90.00
_cell.angle_gamma   90.00
#
_symmetry.space_group_name_H-M   'P 1'
#
loop_
_entity.id
_entity.type
_entity.pdbx_description
1 polymer ?
#
loop_
_entity_poly.entity_id
_entity_poly.type
_entity_poly.pdbx_seq_one_letter_code
_entity_poly.pdbx_strand_id
1 'polypeptide(L)'
;LHGYMHTIPWTVDYITSDAYESAVVVSQRVGEGHLYKKYLPFDFTITLRYSLNREGLRQQVTITNDGKEKMPVLLAFHTAVNAPFVPGSEAKDYQVKITIGQRRELDDRMLPTGAFQPLSPEEEQLKGEGVFPYFTEMDFHYTAEPQDGRNRMELTDTRTGDVLIYDVGTSYKHWMVWNQFAGGKFFCPEPQINLVNAPNIKNIPAEEMGLFGLTPGEKWEETSFLYALKRN
;
A
#
# COMPACT_ATOMS: atom_id res chain seq x y z
N LEU A 1 12.66 10.28 2.86
CA LEU A 1 11.64 9.69 1.94
C LEU A 1 10.50 9.14 2.81
N HIS A 2 9.30 8.90 2.26
CA HIS A 2 8.14 8.31 2.99
C HIS A 2 7.49 9.15 4.10
N GLY A 3 7.72 10.47 4.11
CA GLY A 3 7.14 11.36 5.12
C GLY A 3 7.67 11.07 6.53
N TYR A 4 6.85 11.32 7.54
CA TYR A 4 7.27 11.26 8.95
C TYR A 4 6.34 10.45 9.85
N MET A 5 5.13 10.14 9.39
CA MET A 5 4.08 9.50 10.19
C MET A 5 4.47 8.10 10.68
N HIS A 6 5.43 7.45 10.01
CA HIS A 6 5.96 6.14 10.39
C HIS A 6 7.03 6.18 11.51
N THR A 7 7.43 7.38 11.97
CA THR A 7 8.51 7.56 12.97
C THR A 7 8.05 8.24 14.26
N ILE A 8 6.75 8.55 14.37
CA ILE A 8 6.20 9.29 15.50
C ILE A 8 5.15 8.47 16.24
N PRO A 9 4.96 8.73 17.55
CA PRO A 9 3.90 8.08 18.32
C PRO A 9 2.52 8.55 17.86
N TRP A 10 1.57 7.62 17.82
CA TRP A 10 0.17 7.90 17.54
C TRP A 10 -0.66 8.03 18.82
N THR A 11 -1.69 8.87 18.81
CA THR A 11 -2.67 8.93 19.91
C THR A 11 -3.60 7.75 19.78
N VAL A 12 -3.86 7.04 20.87
CA VAL A 12 -4.90 6.01 20.89
C VAL A 12 -6.22 6.65 21.29
N ASP A 13 -7.17 6.70 20.35
CA ASP A 13 -8.46 7.36 20.56
C ASP A 13 -9.53 6.41 21.06
N TYR A 14 -9.44 5.13 20.67
CA TYR A 14 -10.45 4.14 20.99
C TYR A 14 -9.85 2.73 20.99
N ILE A 15 -10.23 1.91 21.97
CA ILE A 15 -9.97 0.47 22.00
C ILE A 15 -11.27 -0.22 22.39
N THR A 16 -11.62 -1.27 21.68
CA THR A 16 -12.73 -2.15 22.06
C THR A 16 -12.43 -3.60 21.71
N SER A 17 -13.11 -4.50 22.40
CA SER A 17 -13.12 -5.92 22.10
C SER A 17 -14.46 -6.50 22.53
N ASP A 18 -15.10 -7.24 21.63
CA ASP A 18 -16.32 -7.99 21.91
C ASP A 18 -16.26 -9.39 21.26
N ALA A 19 -17.40 -10.08 21.23
CA ALA A 19 -17.49 -11.43 20.67
C ALA A 19 -17.29 -11.49 19.13
N TYR A 20 -17.35 -10.35 18.44
CA TYR A 20 -17.29 -10.27 16.98
C TYR A 20 -15.94 -9.73 16.50
N GLU A 21 -15.38 -8.71 17.14
CA GLU A 21 -14.10 -8.13 16.74
C GLU A 21 -13.33 -7.50 17.91
N SER A 22 -12.02 -7.33 17.70
CA SER A 22 -11.18 -6.42 18.48
C SER A 22 -10.74 -5.27 17.59
N ALA A 23 -10.87 -4.04 18.06
CA ALA A 23 -10.53 -2.87 17.27
C ALA A 23 -9.77 -1.82 18.09
N VAL A 24 -8.85 -1.14 17.39
CA VAL A 24 -8.14 0.03 17.89
C VAL A 24 -8.22 1.15 16.86
N VAL A 25 -8.47 2.36 17.32
CA VAL A 25 -8.41 3.58 16.52
C VAL A 25 -7.27 4.43 17.05
N VAL A 26 -6.39 4.82 16.14
CA VAL A 26 -5.29 5.73 16.43
C VAL A 26 -5.34 6.94 15.49
N SER A 27 -4.93 8.11 15.97
CA SER A 27 -4.85 9.30 15.13
C SER A 27 -3.55 10.09 15.29
N GLN A 28 -3.29 10.90 14.26
CA GLN A 28 -2.32 11.98 14.25
C GLN A 28 -3.00 13.24 13.77
N ARG A 29 -3.07 14.23 14.67
CA ARG A 29 -3.54 15.58 14.35
C ARG A 29 -2.37 16.50 14.13
N VAL A 30 -2.21 16.97 12.91
CA VAL A 30 -1.22 17.98 12.53
C VAL A 30 -1.89 19.33 12.51
N GLY A 31 -1.37 20.25 13.31
CA GLY A 31 -1.85 21.63 13.37
C GLY A 31 -0.80 22.54 14.00
N GLU A 32 -1.24 23.66 14.56
CA GLU A 32 -0.36 24.59 15.29
C GLU A 32 0.42 23.86 16.41
N GLY A 33 1.72 24.13 16.51
CA GLY A 33 2.61 23.48 17.47
C GLY A 33 3.09 22.06 17.07
N HIS A 34 2.51 21.44 16.05
CA HIS A 34 2.97 20.12 15.59
C HIS A 34 4.33 20.20 14.87
N LEU A 35 5.25 19.28 15.17
CA LEU A 35 6.64 19.29 14.68
C LEU A 35 6.76 19.45 13.17
N TYR A 36 5.84 18.84 12.41
CA TYR A 36 5.89 18.81 10.94
C TYR A 36 5.08 19.90 10.24
N LYS A 37 4.35 20.73 10.99
CA LYS A 37 3.56 21.83 10.42
C LYS A 37 4.43 22.80 9.60
N LYS A 38 5.70 23.00 9.98
CA LYS A 38 6.66 23.82 9.23
C LYS A 38 7.07 23.24 7.86
N TYR A 39 6.92 21.93 7.64
CA TYR A 39 7.32 21.28 6.39
C TYR A 39 6.12 21.00 5.48
N LEU A 40 4.95 20.74 6.06
CA LEU A 40 3.68 20.59 5.35
C LEU A 40 2.64 21.49 6.05
N PRO A 41 2.46 22.74 5.60
CA PRO A 41 1.73 23.78 6.33
C PRO A 41 0.19 23.66 6.30
N PHE A 42 -0.35 22.44 6.31
CA PHE A 42 -1.79 22.15 6.36
C PHE A 42 -2.21 21.69 7.74
N ASP A 43 -3.47 21.94 8.11
CA ASP A 43 -4.07 21.37 9.33
C ASP A 43 -4.87 20.15 8.90
N PHE A 44 -4.59 19.00 9.48
CA PHE A 44 -5.24 17.75 9.09
C PHE A 44 -5.16 16.69 10.17
N THR A 45 -6.05 15.73 10.08
CA THR A 45 -6.06 14.55 10.93
C THR A 45 -6.00 13.30 10.06
N ILE A 46 -5.04 12.41 10.36
CA ILE A 46 -5.00 11.05 9.84
C ILE A 46 -5.49 10.12 10.95
N THR A 47 -6.46 9.28 10.64
CA THR A 47 -6.98 8.26 11.55
C THR A 47 -6.78 6.89 10.92
N LEU A 48 -6.30 5.93 11.70
CA LEU A 48 -6.22 4.53 11.34
C LEU A 48 -7.10 3.72 12.29
N ARG A 49 -8.07 3.00 11.73
CA ARG A 49 -8.82 1.98 12.46
C ARG A 49 -8.31 0.61 12.03
N TYR A 50 -7.80 -0.15 13.00
CA TYR A 50 -7.52 -1.57 12.84
C TYR A 50 -8.61 -2.38 13.51
N SER A 51 -9.19 -3.34 12.79
CA SER A 51 -10.12 -4.31 13.36
C SER A 51 -9.74 -5.72 12.96
N LEU A 52 -9.67 -6.61 13.94
CA LEU A 52 -9.30 -8.00 13.78
C LEU A 52 -10.46 -8.90 14.22
N ASN A 53 -10.82 -9.85 13.37
CA ASN A 53 -11.79 -10.89 13.67
C ASN A 53 -11.41 -12.21 12.96
N ARG A 54 -12.32 -13.19 12.97
CA ARG A 54 -12.10 -14.50 12.33
C ARG A 54 -11.85 -14.44 10.82
N GLU A 55 -12.32 -13.38 10.14
CA GLU A 55 -12.19 -13.21 8.70
C GLU A 55 -10.81 -12.65 8.35
N GLY A 56 -10.18 -11.86 9.23
CA GLY A 56 -8.87 -11.28 9.00
C GLY A 56 -8.67 -9.92 9.70
N LEU A 57 -7.62 -9.21 9.29
CA LEU A 57 -7.27 -7.88 9.76
C LEU A 57 -7.70 -6.83 8.72
N ARG A 58 -8.64 -5.97 9.10
CA ARG A 58 -9.02 -4.79 8.31
C ARG A 58 -8.30 -3.55 8.86
N GLN A 59 -7.73 -2.77 7.95
CA GLN A 59 -7.18 -1.44 8.18
C GLN A 59 -8.02 -0.45 7.39
N GLN A 60 -8.54 0.58 8.04
CA GLN A 60 -9.23 1.70 7.41
C GLN A 60 -8.43 2.96 7.71
N VAL A 61 -8.10 3.72 6.67
CA VAL A 61 -7.43 5.01 6.79
C VAL A 61 -8.39 6.11 6.42
N THR A 62 -8.47 7.14 7.25
CA THR A 62 -9.25 8.36 6.99
C THR A 62 -8.32 9.56 7.10
N ILE A 63 -8.31 10.42 6.09
CA ILE A 63 -7.60 11.70 6.10
C ILE A 63 -8.63 12.81 6.02
N THR A 64 -8.63 13.71 7.00
CA THR A 64 -9.52 14.88 7.06
C THR A 64 -8.70 16.15 6.91
N ASN A 65 -9.12 17.06 6.03
CA ASN A 65 -8.56 18.42 5.98
C ASN A 65 -9.25 19.30 7.03
N ASP A 66 -8.56 19.59 8.12
CA ASP A 66 -9.05 20.41 9.23
C ASP A 66 -8.72 21.91 9.04
N GLY A 67 -8.05 22.24 7.92
CA GLY A 67 -7.54 23.57 7.63
C GLY A 67 -8.50 24.46 6.85
N LYS A 68 -7.93 25.48 6.21
CA LYS A 68 -8.66 26.53 5.47
C LYS A 68 -8.35 26.56 3.98
N GLU A 69 -7.36 25.77 3.54
CA GLU A 69 -6.90 25.70 2.15
C GLU A 69 -7.06 24.28 1.62
N LYS A 70 -7.10 24.13 0.29
CA LYS A 70 -7.10 22.80 -0.34
C LYS A 70 -5.77 22.10 -0.07
N MET A 71 -5.81 20.94 0.60
CA MET A 71 -4.64 20.17 1.01
C MET A 71 -4.37 19.02 0.03
N PRO A 72 -3.15 18.88 -0.52
CA PRO A 72 -2.79 17.71 -1.32
C PRO A 72 -2.70 16.45 -0.45
N VAL A 73 -3.13 15.30 -0.98
CA VAL A 73 -3.07 14.01 -0.29
C VAL A 73 -2.12 13.08 -1.02
N LEU A 74 -1.14 12.56 -0.29
CA LEU A 74 -0.20 11.54 -0.74
C LEU A 74 -0.08 10.49 0.37
N LEU A 75 -0.31 9.23 0.02
CA LEU A 75 -0.34 8.13 0.97
C LEU A 75 0.12 6.83 0.33
N ALA A 76 0.94 6.10 1.07
CA ALA A 76 1.35 4.74 0.76
C ALA A 76 1.48 3.95 2.06
N PHE A 77 1.33 2.63 1.97
CA PHE A 77 1.66 1.72 3.07
C PHE A 77 2.86 0.86 2.67
N HIS A 78 3.94 0.93 3.45
CA HIS A 78 5.14 0.13 3.23
C HIS A 78 5.02 -1.25 3.89
N THR A 79 3.94 -1.97 3.59
CA THR A 79 3.59 -3.25 4.23
C THR A 79 4.65 -4.30 3.92
N ALA A 80 5.30 -4.86 4.94
CA ALA A 80 6.25 -5.95 4.78
C ALA A 80 5.57 -7.30 5.04
N VAL A 81 5.67 -8.22 4.09
CA VAL A 81 5.06 -9.56 4.14
C VAL A 81 6.15 -10.61 4.14
N ASN A 82 6.12 -11.49 5.14
CA ASN A 82 7.00 -12.66 5.19
C ASN A 82 6.66 -13.62 4.04
N ALA A 83 7.68 -14.04 3.31
CA ALA A 83 7.59 -15.04 2.24
C ALA A 83 8.90 -15.83 2.31
N PRO A 84 8.99 -16.86 3.16
CA PRO A 84 7.86 -17.68 3.64
C PRO A 84 7.14 -17.18 4.90
N PHE A 85 5.82 -17.38 4.99
CA PHE A 85 5.02 -17.14 6.20
C PHE A 85 4.54 -18.42 6.92
N VAL A 86 4.48 -19.55 6.22
CA VAL A 86 4.10 -20.84 6.79
C VAL A 86 5.32 -21.50 7.44
N PRO A 87 5.26 -21.89 8.71
CA PRO A 87 6.35 -22.60 9.36
C PRO A 87 6.75 -23.87 8.59
N GLY A 88 8.05 -24.01 8.33
CA GLY A 88 8.61 -25.16 7.62
C GLY A 88 8.57 -25.09 6.09
N SER A 89 7.96 -24.05 5.50
CA SER A 89 8.09 -23.75 4.07
C SER A 89 9.34 -22.93 3.79
N GLU A 90 9.83 -23.02 2.56
CA GLU A 90 10.97 -22.26 2.04
C GLU A 90 10.49 -21.20 1.04
N ALA A 91 11.32 -20.19 0.75
CA ALA A 91 10.96 -19.12 -0.19
C ALA A 91 10.53 -19.66 -1.57
N LYS A 92 11.18 -20.72 -2.05
CA LYS A 92 10.88 -21.36 -3.34
C LYS A 92 9.49 -21.99 -3.41
N ASP A 93 8.86 -22.25 -2.26
CA ASP A 93 7.51 -22.80 -2.20
C ASP A 93 6.46 -21.72 -2.51
N TYR A 94 6.86 -20.45 -2.64
CA TYR A 94 5.93 -19.34 -2.77
C TYR A 94 5.77 -18.84 -4.21
N GLN A 95 4.54 -18.50 -4.54
CA GLN A 95 4.19 -17.71 -5.73
C GLN A 95 3.37 -16.49 -5.31
N VAL A 96 3.66 -15.34 -5.92
CA VAL A 96 2.93 -14.09 -5.70
C VAL A 96 2.20 -13.66 -6.97
N LYS A 97 0.96 -13.22 -6.78
CA LYS A 97 0.15 -12.48 -7.76
C LYS A 97 -0.06 -11.08 -7.22
N ILE A 98 -0.03 -10.07 -8.08
CA ILE A 98 -0.36 -8.68 -7.75
C ILE A 98 -1.13 -8.11 -8.93
N THR A 99 -2.22 -7.41 -8.67
CA THR A 99 -3.02 -6.72 -9.69
C THR A 99 -2.30 -5.47 -10.22
N ILE A 100 -1.13 -5.67 -10.82
CA ILE A 100 -0.34 -4.64 -11.49
C ILE A 100 -0.84 -4.42 -12.92
N GLY A 101 -0.70 -3.18 -13.38
CA GLY A 101 -0.90 -2.77 -14.77
C GLY A 101 0.44 -2.62 -15.48
N GLN A 102 0.81 -1.38 -15.81
CA GLN A 102 2.04 -1.05 -16.54
C GLN A 102 3.15 -0.65 -15.57
N ARG A 103 4.41 -0.95 -15.93
CA ARG A 103 5.57 -0.54 -15.15
C ARG A 103 6.01 0.87 -15.52
N ARG A 104 6.12 1.74 -14.52
CA ARG A 104 6.68 3.08 -14.67
C ARG A 104 8.18 2.99 -14.89
N GLU A 105 8.70 3.74 -15.84
CA GLU A 105 10.14 3.93 -16.00
C GLU A 105 10.63 4.90 -14.91
N LEU A 106 11.71 4.53 -14.23
CA LEU A 106 12.35 5.33 -13.18
C LEU A 106 13.79 5.66 -13.60
N ASP A 107 14.26 6.86 -13.25
CA ASP A 107 15.65 7.27 -13.46
C ASP A 107 16.61 6.68 -12.40
N ASP A 108 17.89 7.05 -12.48
CA ASP A 108 18.94 6.63 -11.54
C ASP A 108 18.71 7.11 -10.09
N ARG A 109 17.77 8.03 -9.89
CA ARG A 109 17.35 8.55 -8.58
C ARG A 109 16.03 7.96 -8.12
N MET A 110 15.51 6.95 -8.83
CA MET A 110 14.22 6.30 -8.57
C MET A 110 13.02 7.25 -8.74
N LEU A 111 13.13 8.27 -9.60
CA LEU A 111 12.03 9.19 -9.93
C LEU A 111 11.39 8.80 -11.28
N PRO A 112 10.05 8.87 -11.40
CA PRO A 112 9.40 8.57 -12.67
C PRO A 112 9.80 9.56 -13.77
N THR A 113 10.20 9.03 -14.92
CA THR A 113 10.50 9.82 -16.14
C THR A 113 9.24 10.34 -16.82
N GLY A 114 8.10 9.68 -16.52
CA GLY A 114 6.81 9.90 -17.15
C GLY A 114 6.47 8.85 -18.22
N ALA A 115 7.45 8.02 -18.62
CA ALA A 115 7.24 6.91 -19.53
C ALA A 115 6.87 5.61 -18.80
N PHE A 116 6.43 4.64 -19.60
CA PHE A 116 6.31 3.24 -19.17
C PHE A 116 7.46 2.43 -19.75
N GLN A 117 7.86 1.40 -19.02
CA GLN A 117 8.78 0.37 -19.50
C GLN A 117 8.03 -0.96 -19.68
N PRO A 118 8.43 -1.82 -20.64
CA PRO A 118 7.82 -3.12 -20.84
C PRO A 118 7.94 -4.01 -19.59
N LEU A 119 6.93 -4.83 -19.35
CA LEU A 119 7.00 -5.90 -18.35
C LEU A 119 7.88 -7.04 -18.86
N SER A 120 8.68 -7.64 -17.97
CA SER A 120 9.32 -8.92 -18.23
C SER A 120 8.30 -10.07 -18.25
N PRO A 121 8.64 -11.25 -18.80
CA PRO A 121 7.77 -12.43 -18.74
C PRO A 121 7.37 -12.85 -17.32
N GLU A 122 8.24 -12.64 -16.34
CA GLU A 122 7.97 -12.88 -14.92
C GLU A 122 7.04 -11.82 -14.32
N GLU A 123 7.18 -10.55 -14.72
CA GLU A 123 6.28 -9.48 -14.29
C GLU A 123 4.87 -9.67 -14.87
N GLU A 124 4.74 -10.15 -16.11
CA GLU A 124 3.44 -10.53 -16.68
C GLU A 124 2.77 -11.65 -15.87
N GLN A 125 3.54 -12.59 -15.31
CA GLN A 125 3.00 -13.66 -14.45
C GLN A 125 2.43 -13.13 -13.13
N LEU A 126 2.90 -11.97 -12.62
CA LEU A 126 2.30 -11.33 -11.43
C LEU A 126 0.81 -11.04 -11.64
N LYS A 127 0.40 -10.75 -12.87
CA LYS A 127 -1.01 -10.45 -13.22
C LYS A 127 -1.90 -11.69 -13.25
N GLY A 128 -1.34 -12.89 -13.30
CA GLY A 128 -2.05 -14.12 -13.66
C GLY A 128 -1.74 -15.28 -12.74
N GLU A 129 -0.96 -16.26 -13.23
CA GLU A 129 -0.68 -17.51 -12.50
C GLU A 129 0.19 -17.34 -11.26
N GLY A 130 0.89 -16.21 -11.15
CA GLY A 130 1.82 -15.91 -10.07
C GLY A 130 3.24 -16.38 -10.37
N VAL A 131 4.21 -15.80 -9.67
CA VAL A 131 5.64 -16.06 -9.88
C VAL A 131 6.40 -16.09 -8.55
N PHE A 132 7.56 -16.73 -8.52
CA PHE A 132 8.43 -16.76 -7.33
C PHE A 132 8.78 -15.33 -6.86
N PRO A 133 8.46 -14.88 -5.64
CA PRO A 133 8.59 -13.46 -5.22
C PRO A 133 9.99 -12.84 -5.33
N TYR A 134 11.03 -13.66 -5.51
CA TYR A 134 12.42 -13.25 -5.61
C TYR A 134 13.05 -13.66 -6.95
N PHE A 135 12.25 -13.73 -8.03
CA PHE A 135 12.72 -14.06 -9.38
C PHE A 135 13.77 -13.06 -9.93
N THR A 136 13.74 -11.82 -9.43
CA THR A 136 14.74 -10.77 -9.69
C THR A 136 14.80 -9.82 -8.50
N GLU A 137 15.80 -8.94 -8.46
CA GLU A 137 15.80 -7.80 -7.55
C GLU A 137 14.74 -6.79 -7.99
N MET A 138 13.72 -6.58 -7.15
CA MET A 138 12.64 -5.65 -7.43
C MET A 138 12.74 -4.43 -6.53
N ASP A 139 12.61 -3.27 -7.17
CA ASP A 139 12.29 -1.96 -6.59
C ASP A 139 11.46 -1.22 -7.66
N PHE A 140 10.32 -1.82 -7.99
CA PHE A 140 9.57 -1.52 -9.21
C PHE A 140 8.23 -0.87 -8.91
N HIS A 141 7.90 0.14 -9.70
CA HIS A 141 6.67 0.92 -9.56
C HIS A 141 5.72 0.62 -10.70
N TYR A 142 4.50 0.20 -10.37
CA TYR A 142 3.45 -0.15 -11.33
C TYR A 142 2.22 0.71 -11.13
N THR A 143 1.46 0.93 -12.20
CA THR A 143 0.04 1.26 -12.05
C THR A 143 -0.69 0.05 -11.47
N ALA A 144 -1.79 0.28 -10.76
CA ALA A 144 -2.69 -0.78 -10.34
C ALA A 144 -3.71 -1.05 -11.45
N GLU A 145 -3.98 -2.32 -11.74
CA GLU A 145 -5.01 -2.77 -12.68
C GLU A 145 -5.93 -3.76 -11.96
N PRO A 146 -6.98 -3.26 -11.26
CA PRO A 146 -7.89 -4.12 -10.51
C PRO A 146 -8.53 -5.20 -11.38
N GLN A 147 -8.61 -6.41 -10.86
CA GLN A 147 -9.19 -7.59 -11.52
C GLN A 147 -10.47 -7.99 -10.80
N ASP A 148 -11.55 -8.18 -11.56
CA ASP A 148 -12.89 -8.43 -11.01
C ASP A 148 -13.33 -7.39 -9.97
N GLY A 149 -12.94 -6.13 -10.19
CA GLY A 149 -13.23 -5.01 -9.29
C GLY A 149 -12.37 -4.96 -8.02
N ARG A 150 -11.33 -5.80 -7.90
CA ARG A 150 -10.48 -5.92 -6.71
C ARG A 150 -9.03 -5.59 -7.01
N ASN A 151 -8.37 -4.90 -6.08
CA ASN A 151 -6.95 -4.57 -6.16
C ASN A 151 -6.23 -5.33 -5.06
N ARG A 152 -5.39 -6.31 -5.38
CA ARG A 152 -4.88 -7.24 -4.36
C ARG A 152 -3.51 -7.84 -4.69
N MET A 153 -2.81 -8.22 -3.64
CA MET A 153 -1.72 -9.19 -3.68
C MET A 153 -2.23 -10.53 -3.14
N GLU A 154 -1.89 -11.64 -3.81
CA GLU A 154 -2.08 -13.00 -3.31
C GLU A 154 -0.72 -13.70 -3.21
N LEU A 155 -0.36 -14.17 -2.03
CA LEU A 155 0.87 -14.90 -1.77
C LEU A 155 0.50 -16.34 -1.40
N THR A 156 0.76 -17.26 -2.32
CA THR A 156 0.41 -18.68 -2.19
C THR A 156 1.64 -19.49 -1.83
N ASP A 157 1.55 -20.26 -0.75
CA ASP A 157 2.45 -21.38 -0.48
C ASP A 157 1.97 -22.60 -1.30
N THR A 158 2.72 -22.94 -2.34
CA THR A 158 2.41 -24.06 -3.25
C THR A 158 2.63 -25.43 -2.60
N ARG A 159 3.37 -25.51 -1.49
CA ARG A 159 3.59 -26.76 -0.73
C ARG A 159 2.37 -27.13 0.11
N THR A 160 1.70 -26.14 0.70
CA THR A 160 0.60 -26.34 1.65
C THR A 160 -0.77 -25.94 1.11
N GLY A 161 -0.81 -25.10 0.08
CA GLY A 161 -2.05 -24.50 -0.44
C GLY A 161 -2.51 -23.28 0.36
N ASP A 162 -1.80 -22.86 1.41
CA ASP A 162 -2.14 -21.68 2.19
C ASP A 162 -1.90 -20.40 1.35
N VAL A 163 -2.86 -19.46 1.39
CA VAL A 163 -2.80 -18.20 0.64
C VAL A 163 -3.01 -17.03 1.59
N LEU A 164 -2.06 -16.11 1.62
CA LEU A 164 -2.26 -14.80 2.24
C LEU A 164 -2.74 -13.82 1.18
N ILE A 165 -3.83 -13.12 1.44
CA ILE A 165 -4.38 -12.10 0.54
C ILE A 165 -4.27 -10.74 1.22
N TYR A 166 -3.71 -9.77 0.50
CA TYR A 166 -3.73 -8.36 0.84
C TYR A 166 -4.62 -7.62 -0.16
N ASP A 167 -5.90 -7.50 0.18
CA ASP A 167 -6.91 -6.82 -0.64
C ASP A 167 -6.97 -5.35 -0.23
N VAL A 168 -6.75 -4.45 -1.17
CA VAL A 168 -6.70 -3.01 -0.95
C VAL A 168 -7.75 -2.34 -1.83
N GLY A 169 -8.25 -1.19 -1.41
CA GLY A 169 -9.24 -0.49 -2.23
C GLY A 169 -8.69 0.00 -3.57
N THR A 170 -9.60 0.32 -4.48
CA THR A 170 -9.27 0.71 -5.87
C THR A 170 -8.88 2.19 -5.98
N SER A 171 -8.88 2.94 -4.88
CA SER A 171 -8.26 4.27 -4.82
C SER A 171 -6.73 4.21 -4.73
N TYR A 172 -6.14 3.06 -4.36
CA TYR A 172 -4.71 2.83 -4.52
C TYR A 172 -4.40 2.61 -6.00
N LYS A 173 -3.99 3.69 -6.68
CA LYS A 173 -3.75 3.67 -8.14
C LYS A 173 -2.43 3.02 -8.54
N HIS A 174 -1.57 2.71 -7.58
CA HIS A 174 -0.24 2.19 -7.86
C HIS A 174 0.20 1.13 -6.84
N TRP A 175 1.15 0.30 -7.27
CA TRP A 175 1.92 -0.58 -6.42
C TRP A 175 3.40 -0.22 -6.54
N MET A 176 4.10 -0.12 -5.41
CA MET A 176 5.55 -0.29 -5.37
C MET A 176 5.82 -1.72 -4.87
N VAL A 177 6.71 -2.43 -5.53
CA VAL A 177 7.10 -3.79 -5.14
C VAL A 177 8.60 -3.82 -4.90
N TRP A 178 8.97 -3.95 -3.63
CA TRP A 178 10.37 -4.05 -3.20
C TRP A 178 10.61 -5.37 -2.48
N ASN A 179 11.64 -6.13 -2.87
CA ASN A 179 11.88 -7.47 -2.31
C ASN A 179 13.25 -7.64 -1.65
N GLN A 180 13.83 -6.54 -1.16
CA GLN A 180 15.10 -6.54 -0.42
C GLN A 180 16.22 -7.23 -1.20
N PHE A 181 16.44 -6.82 -2.45
CA PHE A 181 17.47 -7.40 -3.34
C PHE A 181 17.30 -8.92 -3.50
N ALA A 182 16.08 -9.36 -3.82
CA ALA A 182 15.74 -10.79 -3.93
C ALA A 182 16.08 -11.61 -2.67
N GLY A 183 15.93 -11.02 -1.47
CA GLY A 183 16.52 -11.53 -0.22
C GLY A 183 15.91 -12.81 0.37
N GLY A 184 14.81 -13.33 -0.18
CA GLY A 184 14.25 -14.65 0.19
C GLY A 184 13.57 -14.74 1.55
N LYS A 185 13.28 -13.62 2.22
CA LYS A 185 12.70 -13.58 3.58
C LYS A 185 11.37 -12.85 3.66
N PHE A 186 11.33 -11.64 3.14
CA PHE A 186 10.14 -10.83 3.05
C PHE A 186 10.20 -9.96 1.79
N PHE A 187 9.05 -9.46 1.37
CA PHE A 187 8.94 -8.42 0.35
C PHE A 187 7.83 -7.43 0.74
N CYS A 188 7.78 -6.30 0.04
CA CYS A 188 6.88 -5.19 0.29
C CYS A 188 6.01 -4.95 -0.93
N PRO A 189 4.77 -5.49 -0.96
CA PRO A 189 3.73 -5.05 -1.89
C PRO A 189 3.07 -3.79 -1.31
N GLU A 190 3.53 -2.62 -1.75
CA GLU A 190 3.15 -1.33 -1.18
C GLU A 190 2.05 -0.68 -2.01
N PRO A 191 0.80 -0.63 -1.53
CA PRO A 191 -0.25 0.11 -2.21
C PRO A 191 -0.01 1.61 -2.02
N GLN A 192 -0.09 2.37 -3.11
CA GLN A 192 0.10 3.82 -3.11
C GLN A 192 -1.09 4.48 -3.82
N ILE A 193 -1.64 5.54 -3.22
CA ILE A 193 -2.71 6.30 -3.89
C ILE A 193 -2.14 7.03 -5.10
N ASN A 194 -0.89 7.49 -5.01
CA ASN A 194 -0.27 8.36 -5.99
C ASN A 194 1.02 7.77 -6.58
N LEU A 195 1.38 8.27 -7.77
CA LEU A 195 2.69 8.08 -8.40
C LEU A 195 3.80 8.69 -7.52
N VAL A 196 4.95 8.02 -7.44
CA VAL A 196 6.15 8.61 -6.81
C VAL A 196 6.42 9.98 -7.40
N ASN A 197 6.70 10.97 -6.55
CA ASN A 197 7.00 12.35 -6.98
C ASN A 197 5.84 13.08 -7.70
N ALA A 198 4.60 12.59 -7.63
CA ALA A 198 3.44 13.15 -8.34
C ALA A 198 3.31 14.71 -8.32
N PRO A 199 3.55 15.43 -7.20
CA PRO A 199 3.40 16.89 -7.16
C PRO A 199 4.37 17.64 -8.08
N ASN A 200 5.46 17.00 -8.51
CA ASN A 200 6.49 17.59 -9.35
C ASN A 200 6.38 17.18 -10.83
N ILE A 201 5.45 16.28 -11.17
CA ILE A 201 5.24 15.78 -12.53
C ILE A 201 4.14 16.62 -13.20
N LYS A 202 4.42 17.19 -14.37
CA LYS A 202 3.52 18.14 -15.05
C LYS A 202 2.87 17.59 -16.32
N ASN A 203 3.44 16.53 -16.88
CA ASN A 203 3.06 15.95 -18.17
C ASN A 203 2.14 14.73 -18.06
N ILE A 204 1.75 14.33 -16.84
CA ILE A 204 0.78 13.27 -16.59
C ILE A 204 -0.46 13.89 -15.94
N PRO A 205 -1.69 13.52 -16.34
CA PRO A 205 -2.91 13.98 -15.68
C PRO A 205 -2.95 13.64 -14.19
N ALA A 206 -3.45 14.57 -13.37
CA ALA A 206 -3.51 14.40 -11.92
C ALA A 206 -4.29 13.15 -11.49
N GLU A 207 -5.40 12.85 -12.16
CA GLU A 207 -6.20 11.64 -11.93
C GLU A 207 -5.41 10.36 -12.17
N GLU A 208 -4.63 10.29 -13.25
CA GLU A 208 -3.78 9.13 -13.57
C GLU A 208 -2.66 8.97 -12.54
N MET A 209 -2.08 10.08 -12.08
CA MET A 209 -1.10 10.07 -11.01
C MET A 209 -1.69 9.76 -9.64
N GLY A 210 -3.01 9.71 -9.48
CA GLY A 210 -3.66 9.64 -8.17
C GLY A 210 -3.37 10.84 -7.27
N LEU A 211 -3.07 12.01 -7.89
CA LEU A 211 -2.82 13.26 -7.19
C LEU A 211 -4.12 14.05 -7.08
N PHE A 212 -4.65 14.13 -5.87
CA PHE A 212 -5.80 14.96 -5.56
C PHE A 212 -5.56 15.75 -4.27
N GLY A 213 -6.52 16.62 -3.95
CA GLY A 213 -6.49 17.34 -2.69
C GLY A 213 -7.89 17.51 -2.12
N LEU A 214 -7.95 17.57 -0.81
CA LEU A 214 -9.17 17.74 -0.03
C LEU A 214 -9.43 19.22 0.21
N THR A 215 -10.64 19.70 -0.05
CA THR A 215 -11.06 21.04 0.35
C THR A 215 -11.31 21.10 1.86
N PRO A 216 -11.40 22.30 2.48
CA PRO A 216 -11.66 22.43 3.92
C PRO A 216 -12.87 21.62 4.39
N GLY A 217 -12.67 20.74 5.36
CA GLY A 217 -13.70 19.85 5.91
C GLY A 217 -13.96 18.56 5.14
N GLU A 218 -13.35 18.38 3.95
CA GLU A 218 -13.46 17.12 3.22
C GLU A 218 -12.65 16.00 3.88
N LYS A 219 -13.12 14.77 3.61
CA LYS A 219 -12.51 13.53 4.05
C LYS A 219 -12.28 12.62 2.85
N TRP A 220 -11.13 11.95 2.87
CA TRP A 220 -10.86 10.81 2.02
C TRP A 220 -10.66 9.59 2.90
N GLU A 221 -11.17 8.46 2.44
CA GLU A 221 -11.10 7.21 3.18
C GLU A 221 -10.83 6.04 2.23
N GLU A 222 -10.05 5.08 2.71
CA GLU A 222 -9.84 3.83 2.00
C GLU A 222 -9.58 2.67 2.96
N THR A 223 -9.86 1.45 2.51
CA THR A 223 -9.69 0.22 3.29
C THR A 223 -8.64 -0.71 2.68
N SER A 224 -7.99 -1.46 3.55
CA SER A 224 -7.24 -2.66 3.21
C SER A 224 -7.66 -3.82 4.13
N PHE A 225 -7.60 -5.04 3.62
CA PHE A 225 -8.01 -6.25 4.31
C PHE A 225 -7.00 -7.37 4.06
N LEU A 226 -6.36 -7.81 5.13
CA LEU A 226 -5.41 -8.92 5.16
C LEU A 226 -6.10 -10.16 5.73
N TYR A 227 -6.15 -11.24 4.95
CA TYR A 227 -6.78 -12.49 5.38
C TYR A 227 -6.10 -13.69 4.74
N ALA A 228 -6.27 -14.85 5.37
CA ALA A 228 -5.70 -16.10 4.90
C ALA A 228 -6.80 -17.05 4.41
N LEU A 229 -6.54 -17.71 3.29
CA LEU A 229 -7.35 -18.82 2.78
C LEU A 229 -6.52 -20.10 2.83
N LYS A 230 -7.19 -21.21 3.11
CA LYS A 230 -6.60 -22.54 2.93
C LYS A 230 -7.17 -23.14 1.66
N ARG A 231 -6.34 -23.35 0.63
CA ARG A 231 -6.76 -24.14 -0.54
C ARG A 231 -6.64 -25.62 -0.17
N ASN A 232 -7.77 -26.30 -0.11
CA ASN A 232 -7.84 -27.75 0.07
C ASN A 232 -7.35 -28.48 -1.19
#